data_AF-A0A2V7I180-F1
#
_entry.id   AF-A0A2V7I180-F1
#
_cell.length_a   1.000
_cell.length_b   1.000
_cell.length_c   1.000
_cell.angle_alpha   90.00
_cell.angle_beta   90.00
_cell.angle_gamma   90.00
#
_symmetry.space_group_name_H-M   'P 1'
#
loop_
_entity.id
_entity.type
_entity.pdbx_description
1 polymer ?
#
loop_
_entity_poly.entity_id
_entity_poly.type
_entity_poly.pdbx_seq_one_letter_code
_entity_poly.pdbx_strand_id
1 'polypeptide(L)'
;MQATARALGWDRSTVTQRLKGLGFRALVEAGGDRTRAALALAGDAALGRAVELKLREYHEHLLRAIQGFDSADAAVGACRRRFKNLPERHFRALEFLVRQHLERRAPTDTA
;
A
#
# COMPACT_ATOMS: atom_id res chain seq x y z
N MET A 1 -8.57 -12.07 10.02
CA MET A 1 -7.62 -12.65 9.02
C MET A 1 -7.68 -14.17 8.94
N GLN A 2 -7.59 -14.93 10.04
CA GLN A 2 -7.62 -16.41 9.98
C GLN A 2 -8.95 -16.97 9.43
N ALA A 3 -10.09 -16.38 9.83
CA ALA A 3 -11.40 -16.77 9.30
C ALA A 3 -11.51 -16.56 7.78
N THR A 4 -11.10 -15.39 7.29
CA THR A 4 -11.02 -15.07 5.85
C THR A 4 -10.10 -16.02 5.09
N ALA A 5 -8.95 -16.35 5.67
CA ALA A 5 -7.99 -17.29 5.08
C ALA A 5 -8.62 -18.68 4.89
N ARG A 6 -9.31 -19.19 5.92
CA ARG A 6 -10.06 -20.46 5.85
C ARG A 6 -11.17 -20.41 4.82
N ALA A 7 -11.99 -19.36 4.81
CA ALA A 7 -13.10 -19.20 3.89
C ALA A 7 -12.66 -19.15 2.41
N LEU A 8 -11.48 -18.59 2.14
CA LEU A 8 -10.93 -18.46 0.78
C LEU A 8 -9.98 -19.61 0.39
N GLY A 9 -9.70 -20.56 1.28
CA GLY A 9 -8.71 -21.60 1.05
C GLY A 9 -7.29 -21.06 0.86
N TRP A 10 -6.98 -19.88 1.43
CA TRP A 10 -5.68 -19.22 1.31
C TRP A 10 -4.92 -19.28 2.63
N ASP A 11 -3.59 -19.17 2.57
CA ASP A 11 -2.82 -18.89 3.77
C ASP A 11 -3.05 -17.43 4.23
N ARG A 12 -2.85 -17.19 5.53
CA ARG A 12 -3.03 -15.87 6.15
C ARG A 12 -2.15 -14.79 5.52
N SER A 13 -0.94 -15.14 5.08
CA SER A 13 0.00 -14.18 4.48
C SER A 13 -0.50 -13.71 3.12
N THR A 14 -1.02 -14.62 2.30
CA THR A 14 -1.63 -14.31 0.99
C THR A 14 -2.84 -13.39 1.15
N VAL A 15 -3.72 -13.65 2.11
CA VAL A 15 -4.87 -12.77 2.40
C VAL A 15 -4.38 -11.37 2.80
N THR A 16 -3.37 -11.31 3.66
CA THR A 16 -2.78 -10.02 4.11
C THR A 16 -2.17 -9.24 2.97
N GLN A 17 -1.43 -9.89 2.08
CA GLN A 17 -0.76 -9.24 0.96
C GLN A 17 -1.75 -8.76 -0.10
N ARG A 18 -2.79 -9.55 -0.39
CA ARG A 18 -3.89 -9.12 -1.26
C ARG A 18 -4.61 -7.89 -0.71
N LEU A 19 -4.89 -7.84 0.60
CA LEU A 19 -5.48 -6.68 1.26
C LEU A 19 -4.58 -5.43 1.17
N LYS A 20 -3.26 -5.59 1.37
CA LYS A 20 -2.30 -4.49 1.14
C LYS A 20 -2.36 -3.97 -0.29
N GLY A 21 -2.41 -4.86 -1.28
CA GLY A 21 -2.49 -4.48 -2.69
C GLY A 21 -3.76 -3.70 -3.05
N LEU A 22 -4.90 -4.11 -2.50
CA LEU A 22 -6.15 -3.35 -2.62
C LEU A 22 -6.02 -1.97 -1.96
N GLY A 23 -5.43 -1.91 -0.77
CA GLY A 23 -5.21 -0.65 -0.07
C GLY A 23 -4.28 0.31 -0.81
N PHE A 24 -3.17 -0.19 -1.37
CA PHE A 24 -2.27 0.63 -2.18
C PHE A 24 -2.96 1.17 -3.43
N ARG A 25 -3.72 0.33 -4.12
CA ARG A 25 -4.51 0.76 -5.28
C ARG A 25 -5.50 1.86 -4.91
N ALA A 26 -6.27 1.68 -3.84
CA ALA A 26 -7.25 2.66 -3.38
C ALA A 26 -6.61 4.01 -3.02
N LEU A 27 -5.42 3.99 -2.40
CA LEU A 27 -4.66 5.21 -2.11
C LEU A 27 -4.22 5.95 -3.38
N VAL A 28 -3.79 5.23 -4.42
CA VAL A 28 -3.43 5.84 -5.71
C VAL A 28 -4.66 6.45 -6.38
N GLU A 29 -5.77 5.71 -6.46
CA GLU A 29 -7.02 6.18 -7.07
C GLU A 29 -7.61 7.39 -6.34
N ALA A 30 -7.39 7.51 -5.02
CA ALA A 30 -7.82 8.63 -4.21
C ALA A 30 -6.83 9.82 -4.19
N GLY A 31 -5.73 9.78 -4.95
CA GLY A 31 -4.71 10.84 -4.95
C GLY A 31 -3.99 11.00 -3.60
N GLY A 32 -3.94 9.94 -2.79
CA GLY A 32 -3.37 9.94 -1.44
C GLY A 32 -4.33 10.33 -0.32
N ASP A 33 -5.58 10.71 -0.63
CA ASP A 33 -6.63 10.94 0.37
C ASP A 33 -7.04 9.60 1.02
N ARG A 34 -6.67 9.44 2.30
CA ARG A 34 -6.89 8.21 3.05
C ARG A 34 -8.35 8.00 3.41
N THR A 35 -9.08 9.08 3.71
CA THR A 35 -10.49 8.99 4.07
C THR A 35 -11.30 8.57 2.84
N ARG A 36 -11.04 9.20 1.68
CA ARG A 36 -11.67 8.83 0.41
C ARG A 36 -11.33 7.39 0.00
N ALA A 37 -10.05 6.99 0.09
CA ALA A 37 -9.63 5.62 -0.21
C ALA A 37 -10.31 4.59 0.71
N ALA A 38 -10.46 4.91 2.00
CA ALA A 38 -11.08 4.04 2.97
C ALA A 38 -12.57 3.83 2.69
N LEU A 39 -13.31 4.91 2.41
CA LEU A 39 -14.73 4.83 2.08
C LEU A 39 -14.97 4.03 0.80
N ALA A 40 -14.14 4.24 -0.23
CA ALA A 40 -14.22 3.48 -1.47
C ALA A 40 -13.94 1.98 -1.27
N LEU A 41 -12.99 1.64 -0.41
CA LEU A 41 -12.59 0.25 -0.16
C LEU A 41 -13.52 -0.48 0.82
N ALA A 42 -14.14 0.24 1.76
CA ALA A 42 -14.95 -0.34 2.82
C ALA A 42 -16.24 -0.98 2.30
N GLY A 43 -16.81 -0.45 1.21
CA GLY A 43 -18.11 -0.89 0.66
C GLY A 43 -19.31 -0.52 1.54
N ASP A 44 -19.09 -0.36 2.85
CA ASP A 44 -20.02 0.14 3.86
C ASP A 44 -19.37 1.33 4.60
N ALA A 45 -20.08 2.46 4.65
CA ALA A 45 -19.60 3.67 5.32
C ALA A 45 -19.33 3.46 6.82
N ALA A 46 -20.06 2.56 7.49
CA ALA A 46 -19.84 2.26 8.90
C ALA A 46 -18.46 1.64 9.18
N LEU A 47 -17.86 0.99 8.18
CA LEU A 47 -16.54 0.39 8.27
C LEU A 47 -15.41 1.37 7.89
N GLY A 48 -15.74 2.56 7.36
CA GLY A 48 -14.78 3.51 6.80
C GLY A 48 -13.62 3.82 7.74
N ARG A 49 -13.91 4.11 9.01
CA ARG A 49 -12.86 4.42 10.00
C ARG A 49 -11.92 3.25 10.28
N ALA A 50 -12.45 2.02 10.36
CA ALA A 50 -11.65 0.83 10.58
C ALA A 50 -10.73 0.55 9.38
N VAL A 51 -11.25 0.74 8.16
CA VAL A 51 -10.47 0.60 6.92
C VAL A 51 -9.40 1.67 6.82
N GLU A 52 -9.71 2.93 7.17
CA GLU A 52 -8.76 4.04 7.15
C GLU A 52 -7.56 3.78 8.07
N LEU A 53 -7.81 3.31 9.30
CA LEU A 53 -6.76 2.91 10.24
C LEU A 53 -5.87 1.82 9.62
N LYS A 54 -6.47 0.84 8.95
CA LYS A 54 -5.71 -0.23 8.30
C LYS A 54 -4.90 0.23 7.10
N LEU A 55 -5.46 1.11 6.28
CA LEU A 55 -4.75 1.74 5.15
C LEU A 55 -3.54 2.53 5.64
N ARG A 56 -3.69 3.27 6.73
CA ARG A 56 -2.60 4.01 7.37
C ARG A 56 -1.47 3.06 7.77
N GLU A 57 -1.77 1.98 8.48
CA GLU A 57 -0.75 0.99 8.88
C GLU A 57 -0.01 0.38 7.68
N TYR A 58 -0.73 0.05 6.61
CA TYR A 58 -0.13 -0.51 5.40
C TYR A 58 0.78 0.49 4.69
N HIS A 59 0.34 1.75 4.60
CA HIS A 59 1.13 2.80 4.00
C HIS A 59 2.38 3.12 4.83
N GLU A 60 2.26 3.24 6.16
CA GLU A 60 3.40 3.45 7.05
C GLU A 60 4.41 2.29 6.97
N HIS A 61 3.94 1.05 6.88
CA HIS A 61 4.82 -0.10 6.67
C HIS A 61 5.55 -0.02 5.31
N LEU A 62 4.88 0.42 4.24
CA LEU A 62 5.55 0.67 2.96
C LEU A 62 6.66 1.72 3.13
N LEU A 63 6.37 2.86 3.76
CA LEU A 63 7.34 3.93 3.96
C LEU A 63 8.55 3.49 4.80
N ARG A 64 8.32 2.73 5.87
CA ARG A 64 9.41 2.13 6.67
C ARG A 64 10.24 1.13 5.86
N ALA A 65 9.61 0.37 4.96
CA ALA A 65 10.31 -0.60 4.12
C ALA A 65 11.24 0.06 3.08
N ILE A 66 10.98 1.31 2.72
CA ILE A 66 11.81 2.10 1.80
C ILE A 66 12.68 3.15 2.51
N GLN A 67 12.68 3.16 3.85
CA GLN A 67 13.51 4.07 4.61
C GLN A 67 14.98 3.72 4.39
N GLY A 68 15.79 4.71 3.97
CA GLY A 68 17.22 4.54 3.71
C GLY A 68 17.59 4.23 2.27
N PHE A 69 16.63 4.24 1.33
CA PHE A 69 16.94 4.22 -0.10
C PHE A 69 16.91 5.64 -0.66
N ASP A 70 17.96 5.98 -1.42
CA ASP A 70 18.11 7.31 -2.04
C ASP A 70 17.61 7.34 -3.49
N SER A 71 17.30 6.19 -4.08
CA SER A 71 16.74 6.10 -5.43
C SER A 71 15.44 5.29 -5.47
N ALA A 72 14.54 5.71 -6.36
CA ALA A 72 13.27 5.05 -6.54
C ALA A 72 13.41 3.61 -7.01
N ASP A 73 14.34 3.33 -7.93
CA ASP A 73 14.51 1.98 -8.46
C ASP A 73 15.03 1.01 -7.39
N ALA A 74 15.95 1.46 -6.51
CA ALA A 74 16.43 0.65 -5.39
C ALA A 74 15.30 0.36 -4.38
N ALA A 75 14.50 1.38 -4.04
CA ALA A 75 13.36 1.25 -3.14
C ALA A 75 12.27 0.31 -3.70
N VAL A 76 11.95 0.42 -5.00
CA VAL A 76 11.00 -0.46 -5.69
C VAL A 76 11.52 -1.90 -5.73
N GLY A 77 12.80 -2.10 -6.03
CA GLY A 77 13.44 -3.42 -6.00
C GLY A 77 13.39 -4.07 -4.61
N ALA A 78 13.63 -3.30 -3.55
CA ALA A 78 13.49 -3.77 -2.17
C ALA A 78 12.04 -4.15 -1.84
N CYS A 79 11.07 -3.35 -2.28
CA CYS A 79 9.66 -3.67 -2.12
C CYS A 79 9.26 -4.95 -2.85
N ARG A 80 9.75 -5.20 -4.07
CA ARG A 80 9.48 -6.46 -4.79
C ARG A 80 9.89 -7.69 -4.00
N ARG A 81 11.04 -7.65 -3.32
CA ARG A 81 11.50 -8.75 -2.45
C ARG A 81 10.63 -8.88 -1.20
N ARG A 82 10.27 -7.76 -0.57
CA ARG A 82 9.54 -7.74 0.72
C ARG A 82 8.05 -8.05 0.59
N PHE A 83 7.44 -7.68 -0.53
CA PHE A 83 6.03 -7.90 -0.85
C PHE A 83 5.86 -8.99 -1.93
N LYS A 84 6.66 -10.06 -1.87
CA LYS A 84 6.72 -11.13 -2.90
C LYS A 84 5.38 -11.83 -3.22
N ASN A 85 4.42 -11.82 -2.30
CA ASN A 85 3.09 -12.40 -2.50
C ASN A 85 2.01 -11.35 -2.84
N LEU A 86 2.42 -10.11 -3.13
CA LEU A 86 1.53 -9.08 -3.64
C LEU A 86 1.18 -9.42 -5.10
N PRO A 87 -0.11 -9.45 -5.48
CA PRO A 87 -0.47 -9.71 -6.86
C PRO A 87 0.13 -8.68 -7.82
N GLU A 88 0.64 -9.13 -8.97
CA GLU A 88 1.35 -8.30 -9.95
C GLU A 88 0.57 -7.06 -10.39
N ARG A 89 -0.75 -7.19 -10.57
CA ARG A 89 -1.65 -6.07 -10.88
C ARG A 89 -1.60 -4.91 -9.87
N HIS A 90 -1.21 -5.17 -8.62
CA HIS A 90 -1.09 -4.16 -7.56
C HIS A 90 0.34 -3.62 -7.41
N PHE A 91 1.33 -4.23 -8.08
CA PHE A 91 2.71 -3.73 -8.03
C PHE A 91 2.84 -2.34 -8.63
N ARG A 92 2.07 -2.02 -9.68
CA ARG A 92 2.05 -0.66 -10.25
C ARG A 92 1.63 0.40 -9.22
N ALA A 93 0.63 0.09 -8.39
CA ALA A 93 0.20 1.00 -7.33
C ALA A 93 1.27 1.17 -6.25
N LEU A 94 1.94 0.08 -5.86
CA LEU A 94 3.07 0.14 -4.94
C LEU A 94 4.19 1.01 -5.50
N GLU A 95 4.58 0.77 -6.76
CA GLU A 95 5.67 1.50 -7.42
C GLU A 95 5.37 2.99 -7.49
N PHE A 96 4.14 3.35 -7.87
CA PHE A 96 3.68 4.74 -7.88
C PHE A 96 3.83 5.40 -6.51
N LEU A 97 3.36 4.75 -5.44
CA LEU A 97 3.45 5.30 -4.08
C LEU A 97 4.90 5.50 -3.62
N VAL A 98 5.80 4.58 -3.96
CA VAL A 98 7.23 4.67 -3.64
C VAL A 98 7.89 5.83 -4.38
N ARG A 99 7.68 5.92 -5.70
CA ARG A 99 8.22 7.00 -6.54
C ARG A 99 7.72 8.37 -6.05
N GLN A 100 6.40 8.51 -5.86
CA GLN A 100 5.79 9.74 -5.34
C GLN A 100 6.34 10.15 -3.97
N HIS A 101 6.61 9.19 -3.07
CA HIS A 101 7.17 9.51 -1.75
C HIS A 101 8.60 10.06 -1.85
N LEU A 102 9.43 9.47 -2.70
CA LEU A 102 10.82 9.89 -2.87
C LEU A 102 10.93 11.21 -3.63
N GLU A 103 10.10 11.43 -4.65
CA GLU A 103 9.98 12.72 -5.35
C GLU A 103 9.61 13.86 -4.38
N ARG A 104 8.69 13.61 -3.44
CA ARG A 104 8.33 14.59 -2.39
C ARG A 104 9.42 14.78 -1.33
N ARG A 105 10.33 13.82 -1.17
CA ARG A 105 11.48 13.92 -0.24
C ARG A 105 12.68 14.58 -0.88
N ALA A 106 12.82 14.51 -2.21
CA ALA A 106 13.86 15.23 -2.91
C ALA A 106 13.69 16.72 -2.58
N PRO A 107 14.75 17.41 -2.13
CA PRO A 107 14.67 18.84 -1.94
C PRO A 107 14.22 19.45 -3.27
N THR A 108 13.24 20.34 -3.21
CA THR A 108 12.91 21.19 -4.34
C THR A 108 14.11 22.11 -4.55
N ASP A 109 15.14 21.62 -5.25
CA ASP A 109 16.23 22.44 -5.77
C ASP A 109 15.60 23.33 -6.85
N THR A 110 14.98 24.41 -6.39
CA THR A 110 14.56 25.51 -7.24
C THR A 110 15.68 26.53 -7.16
N ALA A 111 16.31 26.71 -8.32
CA ALA A 111 17.28 27.73 -8.65
C ALA A 111 16.88 29.14 -8.18
#